data_AF-A0A485NQ19-F1
#
_entry.id   AF-A0A485NQ19-F1
#
_cell.length_a   1.000
_cell.length_b   1.000
_cell.length_c   1.000
_cell.angle_alpha   90.00
_cell.angle_beta   90.00
_cell.angle_gamma   90.00
#
_symmetry.space_group_name_H-M   'P 1'
#
loop_
_entity.id
_entity.type
_entity.pdbx_description
1 polymer ?
#
loop_
_entity_poly.entity_id
_entity_poly.type
_entity_poly.pdbx_seq_one_letter_code
_entity_poly.pdbx_strand_id
1 'polypeptide(L)'
;MPTVVVMDVSLSMTRPVSIEGSEEYQRKHLAAHGLTMLFEHMATNYKLEFTALVVFSSLWELMVPFTRDYNTLQEALSNMDDYDKTCLESALVGVCNIVQQEWGGAIPCQVVLVTDGCLGIGRGSLRHSLATHSQRSESNRFPLPFPFPSKLYIMCMANLEELQSTDSLDCLERLIDLNNGEGQIFTIDGPLCLKNVQSMFGKLIDLAYTPFHAVLKCGHLTADVQVFPRPEPFVVDEEIDPIPKVINTDLEIVGFIDIADISSPPVLSRHLVLPIALNKEGDEVGTGITDDNEDENSANQIAGKIPNFCVLLHGSLKVEGMVAIVQLGC
;
A
#
# COMPACT_ATOMS: atom_id res chain seq x y z
N MET A 1 7.52 4.18 2.84
CA MET A 1 6.76 2.93 2.63
C MET A 1 6.65 2.79 1.12
N PRO A 2 7.03 1.65 0.53
CA PRO A 2 6.72 1.35 -0.84
C PRO A 2 5.68 0.23 -0.93
N THR A 3 5.08 0.09 -2.10
CA THR A 3 4.08 -0.93 -2.42
C THR A 3 4.58 -1.86 -3.52
N VAL A 4 4.40 -3.16 -3.36
CA VAL A 4 4.60 -4.14 -4.44
C VAL A 4 3.25 -4.77 -4.78
N VAL A 5 2.76 -4.52 -5.98
CA VAL A 5 1.60 -5.21 -6.53
C VAL A 5 2.07 -6.52 -7.15
N VAL A 6 1.46 -7.63 -6.75
CA VAL A 6 1.74 -8.97 -7.28
C VAL A 6 0.48 -9.47 -7.95
N MET A 7 0.46 -9.43 -9.29
CA MET A 7 -0.72 -9.76 -10.08
C MET A 7 -0.61 -11.16 -10.71
N ASP A 8 -1.63 -11.97 -10.46
CA ASP A 8 -1.78 -13.28 -11.08
C ASP A 8 -2.21 -13.12 -12.55
N VAL A 9 -1.44 -13.73 -13.45
CA VAL A 9 -1.68 -13.76 -14.90
C VAL A 9 -1.80 -15.19 -15.43
N SER A 10 -2.10 -16.15 -14.54
CA SER A 10 -2.29 -17.56 -14.90
C SER A 10 -3.61 -17.80 -15.62
N LEU A 11 -3.75 -18.99 -16.22
CA LEU A 11 -4.90 -19.33 -17.05
C LEU A 11 -6.24 -19.25 -16.29
N SER A 12 -6.25 -19.48 -14.97
CA SER A 12 -7.47 -19.41 -14.16
C SER A 12 -8.06 -17.99 -14.10
N MET A 13 -7.22 -16.97 -14.27
CA MET A 13 -7.63 -15.56 -14.32
C MET A 13 -8.39 -15.20 -15.62
N THR A 14 -8.35 -16.07 -16.64
CA THR A 14 -9.11 -15.92 -17.88
C THR A 14 -10.55 -16.45 -17.78
N ARG A 15 -10.91 -17.08 -16.65
CA ARG A 15 -12.28 -17.56 -16.40
C ARG A 15 -13.29 -16.41 -16.45
N PRO A 16 -14.50 -16.65 -16.98
CA PRO A 16 -15.55 -15.63 -16.97
C PRO A 16 -15.96 -15.32 -15.53
N VAL A 17 -16.37 -14.07 -15.31
CA VAL A 17 -16.86 -13.57 -14.02
C VAL A 17 -18.27 -14.09 -13.71
N SER A 18 -19.15 -14.09 -14.71
CA SER A 18 -20.50 -14.63 -14.63
C SER A 18 -20.73 -15.62 -15.76
N ILE A 19 -21.21 -16.82 -15.41
CA ILE A 19 -21.58 -17.87 -16.38
C ILE A 19 -22.92 -17.52 -17.06
N GLU A 20 -23.72 -16.66 -16.43
CA GLU A 20 -25.07 -16.29 -16.87
C GLU A 20 -25.12 -15.10 -17.85
N GLY A 21 -23.95 -14.59 -18.30
CA GLY A 21 -23.85 -13.68 -19.44
C GLY A 21 -24.16 -12.21 -19.15
N SER A 22 -24.18 -11.79 -17.88
CA SER A 22 -24.48 -10.40 -17.51
C SER A 22 -23.29 -9.43 -17.70
N GLU A 23 -22.05 -9.92 -17.71
CA GLU A 23 -20.83 -9.12 -17.95
C GLU A 23 -19.83 -9.94 -18.80
N GLU A 24 -19.27 -9.35 -19.88
CA GLU A 24 -18.24 -9.97 -20.73
C GLU A 24 -16.82 -9.91 -20.10
N TYR A 25 -16.72 -9.73 -18.79
CA TYR A 25 -15.44 -9.66 -18.11
C TYR A 25 -14.92 -11.05 -17.72
N GLN A 26 -13.63 -11.25 -17.95
CA GLN A 26 -12.83 -12.26 -17.26
C GLN A 26 -12.26 -11.71 -15.94
N ARG A 27 -11.84 -12.58 -15.03
CA ARG A 27 -11.30 -12.19 -13.70
C ARG A 27 -10.13 -11.22 -13.80
N LYS A 28 -9.23 -11.42 -14.78
CA LYS A 28 -8.10 -10.49 -15.03
C LYS A 28 -8.55 -9.06 -15.35
N HIS A 29 -9.69 -8.87 -16.01
CA HIS A 29 -10.21 -7.54 -16.33
C HIS A 29 -10.71 -6.84 -15.06
N LEU A 30 -11.42 -7.56 -14.18
CA LEU A 30 -11.81 -7.00 -12.89
C LEU A 30 -10.60 -6.66 -12.01
N ALA A 31 -9.57 -7.51 -12.02
CA ALA A 31 -8.31 -7.24 -11.35
C ALA A 31 -7.64 -5.97 -11.85
N ALA A 32 -7.55 -5.81 -13.18
CA ALA A 32 -7.02 -4.59 -13.80
C ALA A 32 -7.85 -3.36 -13.43
N HIS A 33 -9.18 -3.45 -13.42
CA HIS A 33 -10.04 -2.35 -12.99
C HIS A 33 -9.86 -1.97 -11.52
N GLY A 34 -9.74 -2.95 -10.62
CA GLY A 34 -9.47 -2.71 -9.20
C GLY A 34 -8.11 -2.04 -8.97
N LEU A 35 -7.07 -2.53 -9.65
CA LEU A 35 -5.74 -1.92 -9.59
C LEU A 35 -5.68 -0.53 -10.24
N THR A 36 -6.45 -0.30 -11.30
CA THR A 36 -6.58 1.03 -11.91
C THR A 36 -7.13 2.02 -10.89
N MET A 37 -8.22 1.66 -10.19
CA MET A 37 -8.77 2.48 -9.10
C MET A 37 -7.75 2.76 -7.98
N LEU A 38 -6.95 1.76 -7.60
CA LEU A 38 -5.87 1.95 -6.63
C LEU A 38 -4.81 2.94 -7.14
N PHE A 39 -4.35 2.77 -8.37
CA PHE A 39 -3.33 3.63 -8.97
C PHE A 39 -3.82 5.06 -9.20
N GLU A 40 -5.08 5.27 -9.60
CA GLU A 40 -5.70 6.59 -9.67
C GLU A 40 -5.72 7.27 -8.30
N HIS A 41 -6.13 6.56 -7.26
CA HIS A 41 -6.11 7.09 -5.90
C HIS A 41 -4.69 7.47 -5.46
N MET A 42 -3.70 6.60 -5.72
CA MET A 42 -2.32 6.88 -5.35
C MET A 42 -1.73 8.06 -6.15
N ALA A 43 -2.05 8.15 -7.45
CA ALA A 43 -1.64 9.26 -8.30
C ALA A 43 -2.17 10.62 -7.84
N THR A 44 -3.32 10.66 -7.17
CA THR A 44 -3.93 11.90 -6.68
C THR A 44 -3.58 12.18 -5.21
N ASN A 45 -3.75 11.19 -4.34
CA ASN A 45 -3.76 11.36 -2.88
C ASN A 45 -2.50 10.84 -2.18
N TYR A 46 -1.71 9.99 -2.86
CA TYR A 46 -0.56 9.29 -2.27
C TYR A 46 0.70 9.34 -3.17
N LYS A 47 0.87 10.46 -3.87
CA LYS A 47 1.85 10.74 -4.95
C LYS A 47 3.31 10.36 -4.68
N LEU A 48 3.71 10.26 -3.41
CA LEU A 48 5.10 10.03 -3.01
C LEU A 48 5.45 8.56 -2.78
N GLU A 49 4.44 7.68 -2.78
CA GLU A 49 4.60 6.24 -2.61
C GLU A 49 5.26 5.65 -3.85
N PHE A 50 6.30 4.83 -3.64
CA PHE A 50 6.89 4.06 -4.73
C PHE A 50 6.13 2.76 -4.90
N THR A 51 5.70 2.46 -6.12
CA THR A 51 4.96 1.24 -6.43
C THR A 51 5.68 0.45 -7.52
N ALA A 52 5.80 -0.85 -7.34
CA ALA A 52 6.29 -1.79 -8.35
C ALA A 52 5.16 -2.77 -8.75
N LEU A 53 5.21 -3.27 -9.99
CA LEU A 53 4.28 -4.27 -10.50
C LEU A 53 5.06 -5.55 -10.86
N VAL A 54 4.75 -6.63 -10.14
CA VAL A 54 5.21 -7.98 -10.42
C VAL A 54 4.03 -8.77 -10.97
N VAL A 55 4.25 -9.49 -12.07
CA VAL A 55 3.27 -10.44 -12.60
C VAL A 55 3.77 -11.85 -12.37
N PHE A 56 2.86 -12.80 -12.15
CA PHE A 56 3.25 -14.20 -11.96
C PHE A 56 2.27 -15.21 -12.57
N SER A 57 2.86 -16.29 -13.07
CA SER A 57 2.23 -17.55 -13.42
C SER A 57 3.21 -18.65 -13.01
N SER A 58 3.77 -19.41 -13.96
CA SER A 58 4.73 -20.50 -13.67
C SER A 58 6.10 -19.96 -13.33
N LEU A 59 6.40 -18.79 -13.89
CA LEU A 59 7.50 -17.89 -13.57
C LEU A 59 6.91 -16.56 -13.09
N TRP A 60 7.75 -15.70 -12.55
CA TRP A 60 7.40 -14.33 -12.21
C TRP A 60 8.30 -13.35 -12.95
N GLU A 61 7.80 -12.15 -13.20
CA GLU A 61 8.52 -11.07 -13.86
C GLU A 61 8.24 -9.75 -13.16
N LEU A 62 9.29 -8.93 -12.99
CA LEU A 62 9.14 -7.54 -12.58
C LEU A 62 8.77 -6.71 -13.82
N MET A 63 7.47 -6.52 -14.03
CA MET A 63 6.93 -5.82 -15.19
C MET A 63 7.21 -4.32 -15.13
N VAL A 64 7.07 -3.72 -13.94
CA VAL A 64 7.40 -2.31 -13.70
C VAL A 64 8.21 -2.19 -12.40
N PRO A 65 9.45 -1.66 -12.43
CA PRO A 65 10.24 -1.43 -11.22
C PRO A 65 9.62 -0.31 -10.36
N PHE A 66 10.12 -0.11 -9.14
CA PHE A 66 9.59 0.92 -8.25
C PHE A 66 9.57 2.30 -8.91
N THR A 67 8.38 2.86 -9.04
CA THR A 67 8.14 4.16 -9.67
C THR A 67 7.06 4.94 -8.94
N ARG A 68 7.01 6.24 -9.18
CA ARG A 68 5.88 7.12 -8.83
C ARG A 68 5.04 7.49 -10.05
N ASP A 69 5.44 7.02 -11.23
CA ASP A 69 4.71 7.23 -12.48
C ASP A 69 3.59 6.19 -12.59
N TYR A 70 2.44 6.53 -12.01
CA TYR A 70 1.25 5.68 -12.04
C TYR A 70 0.65 5.50 -13.43
N ASN A 71 0.96 6.36 -14.40
CA ASN A 71 0.54 6.15 -15.79
C ASN A 71 1.22 4.91 -16.37
N THR A 72 2.53 4.75 -16.13
CA THR A 72 3.26 3.55 -16.59
C THR A 72 2.74 2.25 -15.95
N LEU A 73 2.31 2.32 -14.69
CA LEU A 73 1.72 1.17 -13.99
C LEU A 73 0.35 0.81 -14.59
N GLN A 74 -0.48 1.82 -14.93
CA GLN A 74 -1.77 1.61 -15.59
C GLN A 74 -1.64 1.09 -17.03
N GLU A 75 -0.69 1.61 -17.81
CA GLU A 75 -0.38 1.13 -19.15
C GLU A 75 0.06 -0.34 -19.16
N ALA A 76 0.83 -0.76 -18.14
CA ALA A 76 1.24 -2.15 -17.97
C ALA A 76 0.04 -3.10 -17.76
N LEU A 77 -1.00 -2.66 -17.02
CA LEU A 77 -2.23 -3.44 -16.84
C LEU A 77 -3.03 -3.64 -18.13
N SER A 78 -2.87 -2.76 -19.13
CA SER A 78 -3.60 -2.86 -20.39
C SER A 78 -3.01 -3.90 -21.34
N ASN A 79 -1.74 -4.27 -21.14
CA ASN A 79 -0.97 -5.11 -22.06
C ASN A 79 -0.56 -6.46 -21.44
N MET A 80 -1.39 -7.02 -20.56
CA MET A 80 -1.08 -8.28 -19.88
C MET A 80 -1.41 -9.52 -20.73
N ASP A 81 -0.38 -10.34 -20.94
CA ASP A 81 -0.49 -11.64 -21.57
C ASP A 81 -1.09 -12.70 -20.63
N ASP A 82 -1.67 -13.75 -21.23
CA ASP A 82 -2.23 -14.89 -20.52
C ASP A 82 -1.21 -16.03 -20.45
N TYR A 83 -1.00 -16.58 -19.26
CA TYR A 83 -0.03 -17.65 -19.02
C TYR A 83 -0.69 -18.91 -18.44
N ASP A 84 0.13 -19.86 -17.98
CA ASP A 84 -0.25 -21.24 -17.68
C ASP A 84 -0.72 -21.48 -16.23
N LYS A 85 0.19 -21.76 -15.29
CA LYS A 85 -0.11 -22.26 -13.94
C LYS A 85 0.49 -21.35 -12.88
N THR A 86 -0.12 -21.25 -11.70
CA THR A 86 0.41 -20.42 -10.61
C THR A 86 1.61 -21.06 -9.89
N CYS A 87 2.62 -20.24 -9.59
CA CYS A 87 3.78 -20.54 -8.75
C CYS A 87 4.03 -19.40 -7.74
N LEU A 88 3.07 -19.16 -6.85
CA LEU A 88 3.06 -18.00 -5.94
C LEU A 88 4.32 -17.89 -5.07
N GLU A 89 4.82 -19.00 -4.55
CA GLU A 89 6.01 -18.99 -3.70
C GLU A 89 7.22 -18.37 -4.43
N SER A 90 7.42 -18.70 -5.71
CA SER A 90 8.53 -18.15 -6.47
C SER A 90 8.38 -16.64 -6.69
N ALA A 91 7.15 -16.16 -6.89
CA ALA A 91 6.85 -14.74 -7.00
C ALA A 91 7.15 -14.02 -5.69
N LEU A 92 6.75 -14.58 -4.54
CA LEU A 92 7.04 -14.01 -3.22
C LEU A 92 8.54 -13.95 -2.92
N VAL A 93 9.33 -14.94 -3.36
CA VAL A 93 10.80 -14.85 -3.32
C VAL A 93 11.30 -13.68 -4.17
N GLY A 94 10.72 -13.46 -5.35
CA GLY A 94 10.97 -12.30 -6.18
C GLY A 94 10.69 -10.98 -5.47
N VAL A 95 9.54 -10.88 -4.78
CA VAL A 95 9.17 -9.72 -3.95
C VAL A 95 10.22 -9.46 -2.87
N CYS A 96 10.69 -10.50 -2.18
CA CYS A 96 11.76 -10.35 -1.18
C CYS A 96 13.00 -9.69 -1.78
N ASN A 97 13.45 -10.20 -2.93
CA ASN A 97 14.67 -9.74 -3.58
C ASN A 97 14.57 -8.28 -4.04
N ILE A 98 13.47 -7.91 -4.72
CA ILE A 98 13.33 -6.54 -5.26
C ILE A 98 13.21 -5.50 -4.14
N VAL A 99 12.51 -5.83 -3.04
CA VAL A 99 12.36 -4.90 -1.90
C VAL A 99 13.69 -4.73 -1.19
N GLN A 100 14.39 -5.83 -0.87
CA GLN A 100 15.67 -5.75 -0.18
C GLN A 100 16.76 -5.08 -1.01
N GLN A 101 16.74 -5.27 -2.33
CA GLN A 101 17.69 -4.65 -3.24
C GLN A 101 17.52 -3.13 -3.31
N GLU A 102 16.29 -2.63 -3.31
CA GLU A 102 15.99 -1.20 -3.48
C GLU A 102 15.92 -0.44 -2.15
N TRP A 103 15.31 -1.03 -1.13
CA TRP A 103 14.97 -0.36 0.13
C TRP A 103 15.66 -0.96 1.36
N GLY A 104 16.34 -2.09 1.23
CA GLY A 104 16.91 -2.83 2.35
C GLY A 104 15.84 -3.54 3.20
N GLY A 105 16.19 -3.89 4.44
CA GLY A 105 15.33 -4.68 5.34
C GLY A 105 14.55 -3.89 6.39
N ALA A 106 14.77 -2.57 6.51
CA ALA A 106 14.21 -1.76 7.59
C ALA A 106 13.01 -0.90 7.17
N ILE A 107 12.76 -0.76 5.87
CA ILE A 107 11.70 0.08 5.34
C ILE A 107 10.40 -0.73 5.28
N PRO A 108 9.31 -0.29 5.94
CA PRO A 108 8.03 -0.98 5.84
C PRO A 108 7.52 -0.99 4.40
N CYS A 109 7.04 -2.13 3.91
CA CYS A 109 6.54 -2.32 2.55
C CYS A 109 5.21 -3.06 2.51
N GLN A 110 4.25 -2.57 1.74
CA GLN A 110 2.95 -3.21 1.56
C GLN A 110 2.98 -4.11 0.32
N VAL A 111 2.51 -5.35 0.45
CA VAL A 111 2.41 -6.30 -0.66
C VAL A 111 0.94 -6.53 -0.98
N VAL A 112 0.51 -6.14 -2.17
CA VAL A 112 -0.87 -6.30 -2.66
C VAL A 112 -0.91 -7.45 -3.65
N LEU A 113 -1.27 -8.63 -3.17
CA LEU A 113 -1.45 -9.84 -3.99
C LEU A 113 -2.86 -9.85 -4.60
N VAL A 114 -2.94 -9.94 -5.92
CA VAL A 114 -4.21 -9.99 -6.66
C VAL A 114 -4.30 -11.33 -7.40
N THR A 115 -5.20 -12.21 -6.97
CA THR A 115 -5.36 -13.57 -7.51
C THR A 115 -6.79 -14.06 -7.35
N ASP A 116 -7.22 -15.03 -8.15
CA ASP A 116 -8.51 -15.68 -8.00
C ASP A 116 -8.50 -16.83 -6.96
N GLY A 117 -7.39 -17.04 -6.28
CA GLY A 117 -7.24 -18.10 -5.28
C GLY A 117 -7.07 -19.49 -5.90
N CYS A 118 -6.84 -19.61 -7.21
CA CYS A 118 -6.50 -20.88 -7.84
C CYS A 118 -5.03 -21.23 -7.54
N LEU A 119 -4.83 -22.07 -6.54
CA LEU A 119 -3.54 -22.33 -5.92
C LEU A 119 -2.57 -23.19 -6.75
N GLY A 120 -2.92 -23.53 -7.98
CA GLY A 120 -2.15 -24.41 -8.86
C GLY A 120 -2.21 -25.88 -8.45
N ILE A 121 -1.54 -26.75 -9.23
CA ILE A 121 -1.48 -28.20 -8.99
C ILE A 121 -0.04 -28.71 -8.98
N GLY A 122 0.26 -29.67 -8.11
CA GLY A 122 1.55 -30.36 -8.05
C GLY A 122 2.69 -29.56 -7.40
N ARG A 123 3.92 -29.73 -7.89
CA ARG A 123 5.19 -29.27 -7.25
C ARG A 123 5.45 -27.75 -7.27
N GLY A 124 4.48 -26.93 -7.64
CA GLY A 124 4.55 -25.47 -7.53
C GLY A 124 3.29 -24.84 -6.93
N SER A 125 2.34 -25.68 -6.52
CA SER A 125 1.09 -25.19 -5.94
C SER A 125 1.31 -24.66 -4.54
N LEU A 126 0.54 -23.64 -4.16
CA LEU A 126 0.62 -23.10 -2.80
C LEU A 126 0.34 -24.18 -1.76
N ARG A 127 -0.62 -25.07 -2.01
CA ARG A 127 -0.95 -26.19 -1.11
C ARG A 127 0.26 -27.11 -0.88
N HIS A 128 1.04 -27.41 -1.92
CA HIS A 128 2.26 -28.21 -1.77
C HIS A 128 3.36 -27.45 -1.01
N SER A 129 3.53 -26.16 -1.31
CA SER A 129 4.50 -25.31 -0.64
C SER A 129 4.24 -25.18 0.85
N LEU A 130 2.98 -24.96 1.25
CA LEU A 130 2.56 -24.90 2.65
C LEU A 130 2.71 -26.25 3.36
N ALA A 131 2.37 -27.36 2.71
CA ALA A 131 2.51 -28.70 3.29
C ALA A 131 3.99 -29.10 3.54
N THR A 132 4.91 -28.61 2.71
CA THR A 132 6.34 -28.89 2.83
C THR A 132 7.10 -27.87 3.67
N HIS A 133 6.42 -26.86 4.22
CA HIS A 133 7.02 -25.74 4.95
C HIS A 133 7.96 -26.20 6.08
N SER A 134 7.53 -27.16 6.90
CA SER A 134 8.28 -27.66 8.06
C SER A 134 9.49 -28.53 7.72
N GLN A 135 9.62 -28.98 6.46
CA GLN A 135 10.66 -29.91 6.02
C GLN A 135 11.82 -29.21 5.31
N ARG A 136 11.80 -27.89 5.21
CA ARG A 136 12.74 -27.10 4.42
C ARG A 136 14.00 -26.72 5.20
N SER A 137 15.13 -26.78 4.52
CA SER A 137 16.42 -26.25 4.97
C SER A 137 16.51 -24.74 4.73
N GLU A 138 17.50 -24.07 5.36
CA GLU A 138 17.74 -22.64 5.18
C GLU A 138 17.89 -22.22 3.70
N SER A 139 18.42 -23.10 2.86
CA SER A 139 18.61 -22.85 1.43
C SER A 139 17.31 -22.74 0.61
N ASN A 140 16.19 -23.29 1.09
CA ASN A 140 14.89 -23.31 0.40
C ASN A 140 13.76 -22.85 1.35
N ARG A 141 14.07 -21.88 2.23
CA ARG A 141 13.10 -21.35 3.18
C ARG A 141 11.93 -20.69 2.45
N PHE A 142 10.73 -20.90 2.99
CA PHE A 142 9.55 -20.22 2.50
C PHE A 142 9.69 -18.70 2.71
N PRO A 143 9.24 -17.85 1.77
CA PRO A 143 9.50 -16.41 1.79
C PRO A 143 8.77 -15.65 2.91
N LEU A 144 7.82 -16.29 3.61
CA LEU A 144 7.11 -15.70 4.74
C LEU A 144 7.64 -16.24 6.10
N PRO A 145 7.71 -15.40 7.14
CA PRO A 145 7.41 -13.96 7.13
C PRO A 145 8.43 -13.19 6.30
N PHE A 146 8.00 -12.09 5.69
CA PHE A 146 8.91 -11.26 4.90
C PHE A 146 10.08 -10.77 5.76
N PRO A 147 11.29 -10.60 5.18
CA PRO A 147 12.48 -10.17 5.90
C PRO A 147 12.53 -8.64 6.16
N PHE A 148 11.43 -7.95 5.91
CA PHE A 148 11.21 -6.52 6.14
C PHE A 148 9.83 -6.33 6.78
N PRO A 149 9.59 -5.22 7.52
CA PRO A 149 8.26 -4.92 8.04
C PRO A 149 7.26 -4.86 6.89
N SER A 150 6.18 -5.62 6.97
CA SER A 150 5.31 -5.81 5.81
C SER A 150 3.86 -6.01 6.18
N LYS A 151 2.96 -5.65 5.26
CA LYS A 151 1.56 -6.02 5.31
C LYS A 151 1.19 -6.75 4.02
N LEU A 152 0.65 -7.95 4.14
CA LEU A 152 0.22 -8.77 3.00
C LEU A 152 -1.29 -8.61 2.80
N TYR A 153 -1.68 -7.83 1.81
CA TYR A 153 -3.08 -7.66 1.41
C TYR A 153 -3.39 -8.60 0.23
N ILE A 154 -4.40 -9.45 0.38
CA ILE A 154 -4.78 -10.43 -0.64
C ILE A 154 -6.15 -10.07 -1.19
N MET A 155 -6.19 -9.62 -2.45
CA MET A 155 -7.39 -9.23 -3.18
C MET A 155 -7.90 -10.42 -3.99
N CYS A 156 -9.01 -11.03 -3.56
CA CYS A 156 -9.52 -12.25 -4.18
C CYS A 156 -10.46 -11.98 -5.35
N MET A 157 -10.07 -12.40 -6.55
CA MET A 157 -10.89 -12.36 -7.78
C MET A 157 -11.83 -13.57 -7.89
N ALA A 158 -12.42 -13.93 -6.76
CA ALA A 158 -13.40 -15.00 -6.58
C ALA A 158 -14.30 -14.62 -5.40
N ASN A 159 -15.56 -15.07 -5.43
CA ASN A 159 -16.46 -14.86 -4.30
C ASN A 159 -16.13 -15.82 -3.14
N LEU A 160 -16.66 -15.51 -1.96
CA LEU A 160 -16.38 -16.29 -0.76
C LEU A 160 -16.80 -17.77 -0.89
N GLU A 161 -17.95 -18.03 -1.51
CA GLU A 161 -18.48 -19.38 -1.73
C GLU A 161 -17.53 -20.23 -2.59
N GLU A 162 -16.99 -19.68 -3.69
CA GLU A 162 -16.03 -20.37 -4.55
C GLU A 162 -14.75 -20.71 -3.78
N LEU A 163 -14.19 -19.75 -3.03
CA LEU A 163 -12.94 -19.95 -2.28
C LEU A 163 -13.08 -21.00 -1.17
N GLN A 164 -14.24 -21.04 -0.52
CA GLN A 164 -14.55 -22.05 0.50
C GLN A 164 -14.75 -23.44 -0.09
N SER A 165 -15.36 -23.52 -1.28
CA SER A 165 -15.63 -24.81 -1.94
C SER A 165 -14.37 -25.59 -2.34
N THR A 166 -13.23 -24.90 -2.51
CA THR A 166 -11.96 -25.49 -2.95
C THR A 166 -10.88 -25.53 -1.86
N ASP A 167 -11.22 -25.18 -0.62
CA ASP A 167 -10.29 -24.93 0.49
C ASP A 167 -9.19 -23.90 0.14
N SER A 168 -9.45 -23.04 -0.85
CA SER A 168 -8.48 -22.04 -1.30
C SER A 168 -8.30 -20.96 -0.24
N LEU A 169 -9.39 -20.59 0.44
CA LEU A 169 -9.40 -19.58 1.48
C LEU A 169 -8.44 -19.94 2.62
N ASP A 170 -8.50 -21.15 3.15
CA ASP A 170 -7.64 -21.63 4.24
C ASP A 170 -6.15 -21.49 3.91
N CYS A 171 -5.77 -21.74 2.65
CA CYS A 171 -4.37 -21.60 2.23
C CYS A 171 -3.94 -20.12 2.14
N LEU A 172 -4.85 -19.23 1.72
CA LEU A 172 -4.59 -17.79 1.70
C LEU A 172 -4.51 -17.23 3.12
N GLU A 173 -5.40 -17.65 4.02
CA GLU A 173 -5.37 -17.29 5.45
C GLU A 173 -4.04 -17.73 6.07
N ARG A 174 -3.58 -18.93 5.71
CA ARG A 174 -2.29 -19.44 6.16
C ARG A 174 -1.10 -18.59 5.72
N LEU A 175 -1.18 -17.88 4.59
CA LEU A 175 -0.12 -16.95 4.18
C LEU A 175 -0.04 -15.77 5.16
N ILE A 176 -1.17 -15.23 5.58
CA ILE A 176 -1.21 -14.13 6.55
C ILE A 176 -0.66 -14.60 7.91
N ASP A 177 -1.06 -15.79 8.37
CA ASP A 177 -0.50 -16.40 9.59
C ASP A 177 1.03 -16.51 9.53
N LEU A 178 1.56 -16.97 8.40
CA LEU A 178 3.01 -17.09 8.18
C LEU A 178 3.69 -15.73 8.10
N ASN A 179 2.96 -14.66 7.78
CA ASN A 179 3.43 -13.28 7.87
C ASN A 179 3.14 -12.66 9.26
N ASN A 180 3.06 -13.48 10.31
CA ASN A 180 2.80 -13.07 11.69
C ASN A 180 1.44 -12.37 11.91
N GLY A 181 0.45 -12.61 11.04
CA GLY A 181 -0.83 -11.93 11.11
C GLY A 181 -0.84 -10.54 10.47
N GLU A 182 0.29 -10.06 9.95
CA GLU A 182 0.40 -8.74 9.33
C GLU A 182 -0.14 -8.76 7.89
N GLY A 183 -1.45 -8.50 7.76
CA GLY A 183 -2.14 -8.51 6.47
C GLY A 183 -3.65 -8.61 6.60
N GLN A 184 -4.34 -8.62 5.46
CA GLN A 184 -5.78 -8.87 5.41
C GLN A 184 -6.17 -9.49 4.07
N ILE A 185 -7.07 -10.48 4.12
CA ILE A 185 -7.75 -11.01 2.94
C ILE A 185 -9.01 -10.19 2.66
N PHE A 186 -9.19 -9.86 1.39
CA PHE A 186 -10.37 -9.17 0.89
C PHE A 186 -11.14 -10.10 -0.05
N THR A 187 -12.32 -10.53 0.38
CA THR A 187 -13.26 -11.36 -0.38
C THR A 187 -14.54 -10.60 -0.69
N ILE A 188 -15.32 -11.13 -1.63
CA ILE A 188 -16.65 -10.64 -1.97
C ILE A 188 -17.70 -11.60 -1.41
N ASP A 189 -18.51 -11.09 -0.49
CA ASP A 189 -19.73 -11.76 -0.06
C ASP A 189 -20.87 -11.38 -1.01
N GLY A 190 -21.06 -12.17 -2.07
CA GLY A 190 -22.03 -11.92 -3.14
C GLY A 190 -21.47 -12.18 -4.54
N PRO A 191 -22.13 -11.66 -5.60
CA PRO A 191 -21.69 -11.88 -6.97
C PRO A 191 -20.36 -11.18 -7.24
N LEU A 192 -19.45 -11.87 -7.93
CA LEU A 192 -18.25 -11.25 -8.49
C LEU A 192 -18.69 -10.33 -9.63
N CYS A 193 -18.47 -9.02 -9.50
CA CYS A 193 -18.78 -8.01 -10.51
C CYS A 193 -17.94 -6.75 -10.26
N LEU A 194 -17.90 -5.85 -11.25
CA LEU A 194 -17.09 -4.63 -11.18
C LEU A 194 -17.37 -3.79 -9.92
N LYS A 195 -18.65 -3.59 -9.59
CA LYS A 195 -19.07 -2.80 -8.41
C LYS A 195 -18.48 -3.35 -7.11
N ASN A 196 -18.54 -4.66 -6.91
CA ASN A 196 -18.08 -5.28 -5.68
C ASN A 196 -16.55 -5.31 -5.61
N VAL A 197 -15.87 -5.42 -6.75
CA VAL A 197 -14.40 -5.28 -6.82
C VAL A 197 -13.97 -3.84 -6.50
N GLN A 198 -14.65 -2.82 -7.05
CA GLN A 198 -14.39 -1.43 -6.68
C GLN A 198 -14.60 -1.19 -5.17
N SER A 199 -15.67 -1.73 -4.59
CA SER A 199 -15.88 -1.65 -3.14
C SER A 199 -14.77 -2.35 -2.35
N MET A 200 -14.28 -3.48 -2.83
CA MET A 200 -13.16 -4.21 -2.22
C MET A 200 -11.87 -3.39 -2.22
N PHE A 201 -11.50 -2.79 -3.35
CA PHE A 201 -10.32 -1.92 -3.46
C PHE A 201 -10.49 -0.60 -2.70
N GLY A 202 -11.72 -0.07 -2.62
CA GLY A 202 -12.04 1.06 -1.74
C GLY A 202 -11.71 0.76 -0.28
N LYS A 203 -12.09 -0.43 0.23
CA LYS A 203 -11.72 -0.85 1.59
C LYS A 203 -10.21 -0.95 1.81
N LEU A 204 -9.46 -1.42 0.80
CA LEU A 204 -7.99 -1.45 0.86
C LEU A 204 -7.42 -0.02 0.92
N ILE A 205 -7.94 0.89 0.09
CA ILE A 205 -7.55 2.29 0.06
C ILE A 205 -7.76 2.94 1.44
N ASP A 206 -8.95 2.78 2.00
CA ASP A 206 -9.30 3.35 3.31
C ASP A 206 -8.38 2.83 4.41
N LEU A 207 -8.07 1.53 4.37
CA LEU A 207 -7.24 0.85 5.36
C LEU A 207 -5.76 1.28 5.28
N ALA A 208 -5.19 1.30 4.08
CA ALA A 208 -3.74 1.28 3.89
C ALA A 208 -3.16 2.51 3.17
N TYR A 209 -3.99 3.26 2.44
CA TYR A 209 -3.58 4.37 1.56
C TYR A 209 -4.32 5.69 1.86
N THR A 210 -4.91 5.81 3.05
CA THR A 210 -5.45 7.08 3.54
C THR A 210 -4.31 7.98 4.03
N PRO A 211 -4.16 9.20 3.47
CA PRO A 211 -3.12 10.14 3.88
C PRO A 211 -3.31 10.58 5.33
N PHE A 212 -2.21 10.81 6.05
CA PHE A 212 -2.27 11.31 7.42
C PHE A 212 -2.20 12.84 7.41
N HIS A 213 -3.33 13.48 7.73
CA HIS A 213 -3.43 14.93 7.87
C HIS A 213 -3.22 15.33 9.34
N ALA A 214 -2.50 16.43 9.53
CA ALA A 214 -2.17 17.00 10.83
C ALA A 214 -2.09 18.53 10.73
N VAL A 215 -2.01 19.19 11.88
CA VAL A 215 -1.78 20.64 11.98
C VAL A 215 -0.43 20.87 12.64
N LEU A 216 0.50 21.47 11.90
CA LEU A 216 1.81 21.88 12.44
C LEU A 216 1.69 23.25 13.09
N LYS A 217 2.06 23.34 14.37
CA LYS A 217 1.90 24.55 15.19
C LYS A 217 3.22 25.01 15.80
N CYS A 218 3.48 26.32 15.80
CA CYS A 218 4.53 26.97 16.57
C CYS A 218 3.95 28.24 17.20
N GLY A 219 3.44 28.14 18.43
CA GLY A 219 2.62 29.18 19.04
C GLY A 219 1.36 29.44 18.20
N HIS A 220 1.22 30.64 17.65
CA HIS A 220 0.09 31.01 16.79
C HIS A 220 0.33 30.80 15.30
N LEU A 221 1.54 30.38 14.90
CA LEU A 221 1.83 30.04 13.51
C LEU A 221 1.35 28.62 13.25
N THR A 222 0.47 28.45 12.26
CA THR A 222 -0.14 27.15 11.95
C THR A 222 -0.11 26.87 10.45
N ALA A 223 0.05 25.60 10.09
CA ALA A 223 -0.21 25.11 8.74
C ALA A 223 -0.84 23.71 8.79
N ASP A 224 -1.82 23.48 7.93
CA ASP A 224 -2.33 22.15 7.67
C ASP A 224 -1.29 21.39 6.84
N VAL A 225 -0.98 20.17 7.27
CA VAL A 225 0.09 19.36 6.70
C VAL A 225 -0.33 17.91 6.48
N GLN A 226 0.31 17.28 5.50
CA GLN A 226 0.35 15.84 5.31
C GLN A 226 1.67 15.29 5.85
N VAL A 227 1.60 14.23 6.66
CA VAL A 227 2.77 13.46 7.12
C VAL A 227 2.90 12.20 6.27
N PHE A 228 4.00 12.07 5.53
CA PHE A 228 4.21 10.98 4.57
C PHE A 228 5.53 10.22 4.81
N PRO A 229 5.57 8.87 4.82
CA PRO A 229 4.41 7.97 4.80
C PRO A 229 3.59 8.12 6.09
N ARG A 230 2.38 7.58 6.13
CA ARG A 230 1.58 7.54 7.36
C ARG A 230 2.39 6.90 8.50
N PRO A 231 2.56 7.54 9.66
CA PRO A 231 3.24 6.94 10.80
C PRO A 231 2.47 5.71 11.31
N GLU A 232 3.19 4.61 11.52
CA GLU A 232 2.60 3.41 12.13
C GLU A 232 2.49 3.60 13.65
N PRO A 233 1.41 3.08 14.28
CA PRO A 233 1.30 3.07 15.73
C PRO A 233 2.50 2.35 16.36
N PHE A 234 3.10 2.97 17.37
CA PHE A 234 4.19 2.36 18.12
C PHE A 234 3.64 1.70 19.38
N VAL A 235 3.90 0.40 19.55
CA VAL A 235 3.54 -0.31 20.78
C VAL A 235 4.65 -0.11 21.80
N VAL A 236 4.32 0.52 22.92
CA VAL A 236 5.21 0.56 24.08
C VAL A 236 4.97 -0.72 24.87
N ASP A 237 6.00 -1.54 25.02
CA ASP A 237 5.94 -2.76 25.81
C ASP A 237 5.98 -2.39 27.31
N GLU A 238 4.81 -2.12 27.87
CA GLU A 238 4.61 -2.06 29.31
C GLU A 238 4.24 -3.49 29.75
N GLU A 239 4.94 -4.04 30.76
CA GLU A 239 4.94 -5.46 31.19
C GLU A 239 3.55 -6.09 31.49
N ILE A 240 2.46 -5.32 31.41
CA ILE A 240 1.11 -5.73 31.80
C ILE A 240 0.05 -5.49 30.71
N ASP A 241 0.21 -4.51 29.80
CA ASP A 241 -0.68 -4.33 28.64
C ASP A 241 0.00 -3.45 27.55
N PRO A 242 0.26 -3.97 26.34
CA PRO A 242 0.83 -3.17 25.26
C PRO A 242 -0.17 -2.11 24.79
N ILE A 243 0.11 -0.82 25.04
CA ILE A 243 -0.72 0.29 24.58
C ILE A 243 -0.16 0.86 23.27
N PRO A 244 -0.91 0.80 22.15
CA PRO A 244 -0.48 1.43 20.90
C PRO A 244 -0.54 2.96 21.04
N LYS A 245 0.60 3.62 20.84
CA LYS A 245 0.69 5.09 20.77
C LYS A 245 0.64 5.55 19.33
N VAL A 246 -0.31 6.43 19.04
CA VAL A 246 -0.45 7.11 17.75
C VAL A 246 0.03 8.55 17.94
N ILE A 247 0.67 9.12 16.93
CA ILE A 247 1.09 10.51 16.97
C ILE A 247 -0.14 11.44 17.04
N ASN A 248 -0.01 12.56 17.75
CA ASN A 248 -1.02 13.59 17.82
C ASN A 248 -1.27 14.21 16.44
N THR A 249 -2.51 14.61 16.17
CA THR A 249 -2.87 15.39 14.97
C THR A 249 -2.41 16.84 15.10
N ASP A 250 -2.31 17.35 16.33
CA ASP A 250 -1.69 18.64 16.62
C ASP A 250 -0.18 18.45 16.89
N LEU A 251 0.64 18.81 15.90
CA LEU A 251 2.09 18.73 15.97
C LEU A 251 2.64 20.05 16.52
N GLU A 252 2.74 20.13 17.85
CA GLU A 252 3.21 21.34 18.53
C GLU A 252 4.73 21.39 18.62
N ILE A 253 5.33 22.44 18.05
CA ILE A 253 6.75 22.75 18.21
C ILE A 253 6.96 23.37 19.58
N VAL A 254 7.79 22.73 20.40
CA VAL A 254 8.08 23.12 21.79
C VAL A 254 9.45 23.77 21.97
N GLY A 255 10.30 23.74 20.95
CA GLY A 255 11.62 24.36 20.98
C GLY A 255 12.46 24.10 19.74
N PHE A 256 13.66 24.66 19.73
CA PHE A 256 14.65 24.51 18.67
C PHE A 256 15.99 24.13 19.27
N ILE A 257 16.75 23.29 18.57
CA ILE A 257 18.08 22.82 18.98
C ILE A 257 19.01 22.87 17.77
N ASP A 258 20.27 23.24 17.97
CA ASP A 258 21.28 23.22 16.92
C ASP A 258 21.54 21.78 16.44
N ILE A 259 21.78 21.60 15.13
CA ILE A 259 22.10 20.29 14.56
C ILE A 259 23.33 19.67 15.23
N ALA A 260 24.30 20.49 15.65
CA ALA A 260 25.50 20.04 16.34
C ALA A 260 25.19 19.42 17.72
N ASP A 261 24.18 19.94 18.43
CA ASP A 261 23.82 19.49 19.77
C ASP A 261 22.95 18.23 19.73
N ILE A 262 22.00 18.17 18.81
CA ILE A 262 21.17 16.96 18.63
C ILE A 262 21.96 15.82 17.96
N SER A 263 23.00 16.16 17.19
CA SER A 263 23.88 15.23 16.49
C SER A 263 23.11 14.30 15.53
N SER A 264 23.12 12.99 15.76
CA SER A 264 22.43 11.97 14.95
C SER A 264 21.68 11.02 15.87
N PRO A 265 20.54 11.45 16.44
CA PRO A 265 19.80 10.64 17.39
C PRO A 265 19.21 9.41 16.69
N PRO A 266 19.11 8.26 17.39
CA PRO A 266 18.33 7.15 16.88
C PRO A 266 16.85 7.57 16.83
N VAL A 267 16.22 7.38 15.67
CA VAL A 267 14.79 7.69 15.45
C VAL A 267 14.08 6.43 14.97
N LEU A 268 12.79 6.31 15.32
CA LEU A 268 11.97 5.17 14.90
C LEU A 268 11.75 5.19 13.37
N SER A 269 11.39 6.35 12.84
CA SER A 269 11.05 6.53 11.43
C SER A 269 11.26 7.98 10.99
N ARG A 270 11.25 8.22 9.68
CA ARG A 270 11.38 9.54 9.07
C ARG A 270 10.19 9.80 8.15
N HIS A 271 9.64 10.99 8.23
CA HIS A 271 8.45 11.39 7.49
C HIS A 271 8.66 12.77 6.89
N LEU A 272 8.20 12.95 5.66
CA LEU A 272 8.04 14.25 5.03
C LEU A 272 6.81 14.93 5.63
N VAL A 273 6.94 16.23 5.90
CA VAL A 273 5.84 17.08 6.36
C VAL A 273 5.60 18.12 5.28
N LEU A 274 4.44 18.03 4.61
CA LEU A 274 4.14 18.79 3.41
C LEU A 274 2.89 19.63 3.63
N PRO A 275 2.87 20.92 3.26
CA PRO A 275 1.67 21.72 3.40
C PRO A 275 0.57 21.23 2.47
N ILE A 276 -0.67 21.22 2.96
CA ILE A 276 -1.87 20.94 2.16
C ILE A 276 -2.72 22.21 2.04
N ALA A 277 -3.30 22.42 0.86
CA ALA A 277 -4.25 23.49 0.63
C ALA A 277 -5.65 23.01 1.03
N LEU A 278 -6.07 23.29 2.26
CA LEU A 278 -7.46 23.06 2.65
C LEU A 278 -8.31 24.25 2.17
N ASN A 279 -9.20 24.01 1.21
CA ASN A 279 -10.29 24.97 0.93
C ASN A 279 -11.28 24.90 2.09
N LYS A 280 -11.55 26.03 2.75
CA LYS A 280 -12.48 26.13 3.90
C LYS A 280 -13.97 25.96 3.54
N GLU A 281 -14.29 25.60 2.30
CA GLU A 281 -15.65 25.30 1.85
C GLU A 281 -15.62 23.97 1.08
N GLY A 282 -16.19 22.90 1.65
CA GLY A 282 -16.53 21.68 0.90
C GLY A 282 -15.98 20.35 1.43
N ASP A 283 -16.40 19.92 2.62
CA ASP A 283 -16.36 18.50 3.05
C ASP A 283 -17.78 17.86 2.96
N GLU A 284 -18.65 18.44 2.13
CA GLU A 284 -19.99 17.93 1.78
C GLU A 284 -20.21 17.90 0.27
N VAL A 285 -19.28 17.34 -0.51
CA VAL A 285 -19.65 16.81 -1.84
C VAL A 285 -18.85 15.54 -2.09
N GLY A 286 -19.56 14.41 -2.06
CA GLY A 286 -18.99 13.13 -2.45
C GLY A 286 -18.34 13.20 -3.82
N THR A 287 -17.36 12.34 -4.02
CA THR A 287 -16.64 12.08 -5.28
C THR A 287 -17.62 11.74 -6.42
N GLY A 288 -18.24 12.77 -6.96
CA GLY A 288 -19.03 12.77 -8.18
C GLY A 288 -18.10 13.15 -9.33
N ILE A 289 -17.94 12.21 -10.25
CA ILE A 289 -17.19 12.31 -11.49
C ILE A 289 -17.59 13.59 -12.24
N THR A 290 -16.69 14.58 -12.32
CA THR A 290 -16.59 15.49 -13.46
C THR A 290 -15.13 15.81 -13.75
N ASP A 291 -14.85 15.73 -15.04
CA ASP A 291 -13.58 15.79 -15.75
C ASP A 291 -13.08 17.25 -15.80
N ASP A 292 -12.17 17.66 -14.90
CA ASP A 292 -11.58 19.02 -14.92
C ASP A 292 -10.11 19.03 -14.49
N ASN A 293 -9.22 18.65 -15.40
CA ASN A 293 -7.76 18.85 -15.26
C ASN A 293 -7.33 20.35 -15.28
N GLU A 294 -8.24 21.28 -15.57
CA GLU A 294 -7.94 22.73 -15.56
C GLU A 294 -7.97 23.35 -14.15
N ASP A 295 -8.67 22.73 -13.19
CA ASP A 295 -8.87 23.29 -11.85
C ASP A 295 -7.77 22.98 -10.84
N GLU A 296 -7.08 21.83 -10.91
CA GLU A 296 -5.95 21.55 -10.01
C GLU A 296 -4.78 22.52 -10.21
N ASN A 297 -4.53 22.92 -11.46
CA ASN A 297 -3.42 23.81 -11.80
C ASN A 297 -3.72 25.25 -11.35
N SER A 298 -4.99 25.67 -11.36
CA SER A 298 -5.43 26.96 -10.84
C SER A 298 -5.42 26.98 -9.29
N ALA A 299 -5.87 25.91 -8.64
CA ALA A 299 -5.85 25.76 -7.19
C ALA A 299 -4.41 25.76 -6.63
N ASN A 300 -3.48 25.01 -7.24
CA ASN A 300 -2.07 24.99 -6.86
C ASN A 300 -1.39 26.36 -7.05
N GLN A 301 -1.77 27.11 -8.10
CA GLN A 301 -1.25 28.47 -8.30
C GLN A 301 -1.78 29.47 -7.27
N ILE A 302 -3.01 29.31 -6.81
CA ILE A 302 -3.58 30.14 -5.73
C ILE A 302 -2.90 29.80 -4.41
N ALA A 303 -2.82 28.52 -4.06
CA ALA A 303 -2.14 28.04 -2.86
C ALA A 303 -0.65 28.46 -2.83
N GLY A 304 0.05 28.39 -3.97
CA GLY A 304 1.45 28.80 -4.09
C GLY A 304 1.72 30.29 -3.87
N LYS A 305 0.69 31.14 -3.91
CA LYS A 305 0.79 32.58 -3.61
C LYS A 305 0.48 32.91 -2.15
N ILE A 306 -0.14 31.98 -1.41
CA ILE A 306 -0.47 32.17 0.00
C ILE A 306 0.76 31.85 0.85
N PRO A 307 1.21 32.75 1.74
CA PRO A 307 2.32 32.46 2.64
C PRO A 307 2.01 31.22 3.49
N ASN A 308 2.92 30.25 3.48
CA ASN A 308 2.74 29.01 4.22
C ASN A 308 3.83 28.84 5.29
N PHE A 309 3.41 28.48 6.51
CA PHE A 309 4.32 28.32 7.64
C PHE A 309 5.38 27.23 7.40
N CYS A 310 5.06 26.14 6.71
CA CYS A 310 6.05 25.09 6.40
C CYS A 310 7.21 25.61 5.56
N VAL A 311 6.95 26.52 4.60
CA VAL A 311 8.00 27.11 3.75
C VAL A 311 8.92 28.00 4.58
N LEU A 312 8.34 28.86 5.43
CA LEU A 312 9.08 29.70 6.37
C LEU A 312 9.94 28.87 7.33
N LEU A 313 9.33 27.87 7.95
CA LEU A 313 9.97 27.00 8.94
C LEU A 313 11.14 26.23 8.30
N HIS A 314 10.90 25.51 7.20
CA HIS A 314 11.95 24.74 6.51
C HIS A 314 13.10 25.64 6.04
N GLY A 315 12.79 26.80 5.46
CA GLY A 315 13.80 27.77 5.03
C GLY A 315 14.67 28.25 6.20
N SER A 316 14.05 28.57 7.34
CA SER A 316 14.74 29.04 8.53
C SER A 316 15.60 27.94 9.17
N LEU A 317 15.05 26.74 9.36
CA LEU A 317 15.78 25.58 9.92
C LEU A 317 17.04 25.26 9.10
N LYS A 318 16.93 25.33 7.76
CA LYS A 318 18.06 25.07 6.86
C LYS A 318 19.13 26.16 6.95
N VAL A 319 18.75 27.43 7.01
CA VAL A 319 19.69 28.56 7.07
C VAL A 319 20.40 28.61 8.41
N GLU A 320 19.66 28.42 9.50
CA GLU A 320 20.18 28.49 10.87
C GLU A 320 20.88 27.19 11.31
N GLY A 321 20.74 26.09 10.56
CA GLY A 321 21.34 24.81 10.93
C GLY A 321 20.74 24.22 12.22
N MET A 322 19.42 24.36 12.39
CA MET A 322 18.67 23.92 13.56
C MET A 322 17.64 22.85 13.22
N VAL A 323 17.14 22.18 14.25
CA VAL A 323 15.97 21.30 14.21
C VAL A 323 14.86 21.85 15.13
N ALA A 324 13.61 21.61 14.77
CA ALA A 324 12.46 21.90 15.63
C ALA A 324 12.07 20.63 16.43
N ILE A 325 11.89 20.76 17.74
CA ILE A 325 11.42 19.68 18.60
C ILE A 325 9.90 19.72 18.63
N VAL A 326 9.28 18.59 18.30
CA VAL A 326 7.82 18.45 18.17
C VAL A 326 7.30 17.49 19.23
N GLN A 327 6.23 17.88 19.91
CA GLN A 327 5.51 17.00 20.82
C GLN A 327 4.56 16.08 20.03
N LEU A 328 4.84 14.77 20.05
CA LEU A 328 4.07 13.77 19.31
C LEU A 328 2.93 13.14 20.12
N GLY A 329 2.85 13.39 21.43
CA GLY A 329 1.83 12.82 22.32
C GLY A 329 2.03 13.27 23.77
N CYS A 330 1.10 12.88 24.64
CA CYS A 330 1.21 12.98 26.10
C CYS A 330 1.36 11.58 26.71
#